data_AF-A0A952PU41-F1
#
_entry.id   AF-A0A952PU41-F1
#
_cell.length_a   1.000
_cell.length_b   1.000
_cell.length_c   1.000
_cell.angle_alpha   90.00
_cell.angle_beta   90.00
_cell.angle_gamma   90.00
#
_symmetry.space_group_name_H-M   'P 1'
#
loop_
_entity.id
_entity.type
_entity.pdbx_description
1 polymer ?
#
loop_
_entity_poly.entity_id
_entity_poly.type
_entity_poly.pdbx_seq_one_letter_code
_entity_poly.pdbx_strand_id
1 'polypeptide(L)'
;MSDYQSSFQSITDLIQGTAQSLKSKFDSFTFKLLVNGLKHEDYEAVVTSIEQLAKEKNPMAIPPLFFVYKAHPIVKAREKAWKAIEIIGDKAEVEKLTEGKETEDAVKALIQHYGNFKRN
;
A
#
# COMPACT_ATOMS: atom_id res chain seq x y z
N MET A 1 -5.95 -8.00 -18.45
CA MET A 1 -5.47 -7.32 -17.22
C MET A 1 -5.61 -5.84 -17.49
N SER A 2 -6.24 -5.09 -16.59
CA SER A 2 -6.42 -3.64 -16.77
C SER A 2 -5.10 -2.88 -16.58
N ASP A 3 -5.08 -1.60 -16.97
CA ASP A 3 -3.93 -0.71 -16.74
C ASP A 3 -3.66 -0.54 -15.24
N TYR A 4 -4.71 -0.45 -14.43
CA TYR A 4 -4.60 -0.40 -12.98
C TYR A 4 -3.96 -1.66 -12.41
N GLN A 5 -4.45 -2.85 -12.80
CA GLN A 5 -3.90 -4.12 -12.33
C GLN A 5 -2.42 -4.28 -12.70
N SER A 6 -2.05 -3.86 -13.91
CA SER A 6 -0.66 -3.95 -14.41
C SER A 6 0.26 -2.98 -13.64
N SER A 7 -0.23 -1.77 -13.38
CA SER A 7 0.49 -0.77 -12.58
C SER A 7 0.62 -1.22 -11.12
N PHE A 8 -0.43 -1.79 -10.54
CA PHE A 8 -0.41 -2.35 -9.19
C PHE A 8 0.59 -3.50 -9.07
N GLN A 9 0.64 -4.41 -10.06
CA GLN A 9 1.61 -5.50 -10.07
C GLN A 9 3.05 -4.98 -10.13
N SER A 10 3.32 -3.94 -10.92
CA SER A 10 4.64 -3.32 -10.98
C SER A 10 5.07 -2.73 -9.63
N ILE A 11 4.12 -2.14 -8.89
CA ILE A 11 4.35 -1.62 -7.53
C ILE A 11 4.60 -2.76 -6.53
N THR A 12 3.85 -3.86 -6.59
CA THR A 12 4.09 -5.00 -5.68
C THR A 12 5.42 -5.68 -5.96
N ASP A 13 5.84 -5.77 -7.22
CA ASP A 13 7.14 -6.29 -7.61
C ASP A 13 8.27 -5.38 -7.10
N LEU A 14 8.09 -4.05 -7.18
CA LEU A 14 9.01 -3.08 -6.58
C LEU A 14 9.11 -3.24 -5.06
N ILE A 15 7.99 -3.41 -4.35
CA ILE A 15 7.97 -3.67 -2.91
C ILE A 15 8.78 -4.96 -2.60
N GLN A 16 8.59 -6.02 -3.37
CA GLN A 16 9.31 -7.29 -3.17
C GLN A 16 10.82 -7.17 -3.50
N GLY A 17 11.19 -6.40 -4.51
CA GLY A 17 12.57 -6.27 -4.98
C GLY A 17 13.44 -5.34 -4.13
N THR A 18 12.84 -4.39 -3.39
CA THR A 18 13.57 -3.28 -2.76
C THR A 18 14.22 -3.60 -1.40
N ALA A 19 13.98 -4.75 -0.77
CA ALA A 19 14.75 -5.12 0.44
C ALA A 19 14.69 -6.60 0.84
N GLN A 20 15.88 -7.20 1.06
CA GLN A 20 16.05 -8.52 1.67
C GLN A 20 15.46 -8.61 3.09
N SER A 21 15.44 -7.51 3.84
CA SER A 21 14.81 -7.39 5.16
C SER A 21 13.28 -7.18 5.08
N LEU A 22 12.79 -6.61 3.98
CA LEU A 22 11.36 -6.44 3.72
C LEU A 22 10.74 -7.77 3.34
N LYS A 23 11.48 -8.57 2.55
CA LYS A 23 11.06 -9.90 2.11
C LYS A 23 10.54 -10.73 3.27
N SER A 24 11.23 -10.84 4.41
CA SER A 24 10.75 -11.67 5.53
C SER A 24 9.47 -11.16 6.22
N LYS A 25 9.26 -9.84 6.30
CA LYS A 25 8.06 -9.23 6.91
C LYS A 25 6.88 -9.19 5.93
N PHE A 26 7.16 -8.94 4.65
CA PHE A 26 6.20 -8.97 3.55
C PHE A 26 5.87 -10.41 3.13
N ASP A 27 6.75 -11.39 3.37
CA ASP A 27 6.57 -12.83 3.06
C ASP A 27 5.58 -13.53 3.98
N SER A 28 5.03 -12.83 4.98
CA SER A 28 3.81 -13.28 5.64
C SER A 28 2.77 -13.60 4.55
N PHE A 29 2.40 -14.87 4.43
CA PHE A 29 1.45 -15.35 3.43
C PHE A 29 0.16 -14.53 3.47
N THR A 30 -0.31 -14.22 4.68
CA THR A 30 -1.47 -13.36 4.93
C THR A 30 -1.26 -11.95 4.37
N PHE A 31 -0.12 -11.33 4.63
CA PHE A 31 0.15 -9.97 4.15
C PHE A 31 0.17 -9.91 2.61
N LYS A 32 0.82 -10.88 1.96
CA LYS A 32 0.80 -11.00 0.49
C LYS A 32 -0.60 -11.18 -0.06
N LEU A 33 -1.41 -12.02 0.58
CA LEU A 33 -2.78 -12.28 0.16
C LEU A 33 -3.60 -10.97 0.20
N LEU A 34 -3.49 -10.21 1.30
CA LEU A 34 -4.20 -8.95 1.47
C LEU A 34 -3.73 -7.87 0.50
N VAL A 35 -2.41 -7.72 0.31
CA VAL A 35 -1.88 -6.78 -0.68
C VAL A 35 -2.30 -7.18 -2.09
N ASN A 36 -2.29 -8.47 -2.43
CA ASN A 36 -2.82 -8.94 -3.71
C ASN A 36 -4.31 -8.66 -3.85
N GLY A 37 -5.06 -8.64 -2.75
CA GLY A 37 -6.48 -8.29 -2.76
C GLY A 37 -6.74 -6.85 -3.22
N LEU A 38 -5.77 -5.94 -3.04
CA LEU A 38 -5.88 -4.53 -3.46
C LEU A 38 -5.86 -4.33 -4.99
N LYS A 39 -5.52 -5.36 -5.76
CA LYS A 39 -5.54 -5.33 -7.24
C LYS A 39 -6.96 -5.52 -7.80
N HIS A 40 -7.91 -5.99 -7.00
CA HIS A 40 -9.25 -6.27 -7.47
C HIS A 40 -10.00 -4.97 -7.76
N GLU A 41 -10.68 -4.92 -8.89
CA GLU A 41 -11.56 -3.81 -9.26
C GLU A 41 -13.02 -4.07 -8.88
N ASP A 42 -13.25 -5.06 -8.00
CA ASP A 42 -14.51 -5.25 -7.32
C ASP A 42 -14.44 -4.55 -5.95
N TYR A 43 -15.45 -3.72 -5.65
CA TYR A 43 -15.46 -2.88 -4.46
C TYR A 43 -15.39 -3.69 -3.16
N GLU A 44 -16.15 -4.77 -3.05
CA GLU A 44 -16.20 -5.58 -1.82
C GLU A 44 -14.88 -6.32 -1.61
N ALA A 45 -14.29 -6.87 -2.66
CA ALA A 45 -13.00 -7.55 -2.61
C ALA A 45 -11.86 -6.61 -2.17
N VAL A 46 -11.76 -5.41 -2.76
CA VAL A 46 -10.71 -4.45 -2.41
C VAL A 46 -10.90 -3.89 -1.00
N VAL A 47 -12.14 -3.56 -0.60
CA VAL A 47 -12.41 -2.99 0.74
C VAL A 47 -12.15 -4.00 1.84
N THR A 48 -12.51 -5.28 1.65
CA THR A 48 -12.18 -6.34 2.62
C THR A 48 -10.68 -6.38 2.89
N SER A 49 -9.87 -6.23 1.84
CA SER A 49 -8.41 -6.23 1.94
C SER A 49 -7.89 -4.97 2.64
N ILE A 50 -8.41 -3.79 2.28
CA ILE A 50 -8.07 -2.50 2.93
C ILE A 50 -8.37 -2.56 4.43
N GLU A 51 -9.56 -3.02 4.81
CA GLU A 51 -9.99 -3.05 6.21
C GLU A 51 -9.18 -4.04 7.04
N GLN A 52 -8.81 -5.19 6.46
CA GLN A 52 -7.95 -6.14 7.14
C GLN A 52 -6.52 -5.59 7.32
N LEU A 53 -5.94 -4.93 6.31
CA LEU A 53 -4.64 -4.26 6.44
C LEU A 53 -4.66 -3.16 7.52
N ALA A 54 -5.76 -2.39 7.61
CA ALA A 54 -5.94 -1.40 8.66
C ALA A 54 -5.97 -2.02 10.07
N LYS A 55 -6.64 -3.18 10.22
CA LYS A 55 -6.70 -3.93 11.50
C LYS A 55 -5.33 -4.47 11.91
N GLU A 56 -4.51 -4.90 10.96
CA GLU A 56 -3.15 -5.38 11.24
C GLU A 56 -2.23 -4.26 11.77
N LYS A 57 -2.57 -2.99 11.49
CA LYS A 57 -1.78 -1.82 11.92
C LYS A 57 -0.30 -1.94 11.57
N ASN A 58 0.00 -2.57 10.44
CA ASN A 58 1.36 -2.76 9.96
C ASN A 58 1.73 -1.61 9.01
N PRO A 59 2.70 -0.75 9.34
CA PRO A 59 3.12 0.36 8.47
C PRO A 59 3.57 -0.07 7.07
N MET A 60 3.96 -1.34 6.87
CA MET A 60 4.26 -1.88 5.54
C MET A 60 3.07 -1.87 4.57
N ALA A 61 1.84 -1.73 5.07
CA ALA A 61 0.65 -1.59 4.23
C ALA A 61 0.50 -0.18 3.66
N ILE A 62 1.20 0.82 4.20
CA ILE A 62 1.06 2.23 3.77
C ILE A 62 1.42 2.40 2.27
N PRO A 63 2.56 1.90 1.75
CA PRO A 63 2.88 2.06 0.34
C PRO A 63 1.83 1.47 -0.63
N PRO A 64 1.38 0.20 -0.51
CA PRO A 64 0.36 -0.32 -1.42
C PRO A 64 -1.01 0.34 -1.22
N LEU A 65 -1.40 0.73 0.01
CA LEU A 65 -2.63 1.50 0.25
C LEU A 65 -2.56 2.90 -0.37
N PHE A 66 -1.39 3.55 -0.35
CA PHE A 66 -1.21 4.86 -0.97
C PHE A 66 -1.39 4.79 -2.48
N PHE A 67 -0.87 3.74 -3.12
CA PHE A 67 -1.09 3.51 -4.53
C PHE A 67 -2.59 3.35 -4.85
N VAL A 68 -3.33 2.56 -4.05
CA VAL A 68 -4.79 2.44 -4.18
C VAL A 68 -5.44 3.82 -4.07
N TYR A 69 -5.10 4.61 -3.06
CA TYR A 69 -5.62 5.96 -2.88
C TYR A 69 -5.41 6.86 -4.11
N LYS A 70 -4.26 6.76 -4.79
CA LYS A 70 -3.94 7.61 -5.95
C LYS A 70 -4.56 7.11 -7.26
N ALA A 71 -4.59 5.80 -7.48
CA ALA A 71 -4.77 5.24 -8.83
C ALA A 71 -5.95 4.27 -8.97
N HIS A 72 -6.59 3.84 -7.88
CA HIS A 72 -7.67 2.86 -7.98
C HIS A 72 -8.87 3.43 -8.77
N PRO A 73 -9.49 2.63 -9.68
CA PRO A 73 -10.60 3.11 -10.52
C PRO A 73 -11.86 3.46 -9.71
N ILE A 74 -12.11 2.74 -8.62
CA ILE A 74 -13.25 2.99 -7.72
C ILE A 74 -12.93 4.10 -6.72
N VAL A 75 -13.65 5.23 -6.81
CA VAL A 75 -13.47 6.40 -5.92
C VAL A 75 -13.61 6.04 -4.43
N LYS A 76 -14.64 5.27 -4.08
CA LYS A 76 -14.88 4.86 -2.69
C LYS A 76 -13.74 4.01 -2.11
N ALA A 77 -13.10 3.18 -2.93
CA ALA A 77 -11.94 2.39 -2.50
C ALA A 77 -10.74 3.30 -2.21
N ARG A 78 -10.55 4.38 -2.99
CA ARG A 78 -9.52 5.40 -2.73
C ARG A 78 -9.69 6.07 -1.37
N GLU A 79 -10.90 6.52 -1.07
CA GLU A 79 -11.22 7.15 0.22
C GLU A 79 -11.01 6.19 1.39
N LYS A 80 -11.39 4.92 1.23
CA LYS A 80 -11.17 3.87 2.23
C LYS A 80 -9.68 3.59 2.44
N ALA A 81 -8.89 3.54 1.38
CA ALA A 81 -7.45 3.34 1.47
C ALA A 81 -6.78 4.51 2.21
N TRP A 82 -7.20 5.74 1.96
CA TRP A 82 -6.69 6.90 2.70
C TRP A 82 -7.02 6.83 4.20
N LYS A 83 -8.26 6.49 4.56
CA LYS A 83 -8.64 6.27 5.96
C LYS A 83 -7.83 5.14 6.63
N ALA A 84 -7.54 4.08 5.90
CA ALA A 84 -6.69 3.00 6.42
C ALA A 84 -5.27 3.49 6.71
N ILE A 85 -4.71 4.35 5.85
CA ILE A 85 -3.40 4.98 6.11
C ILE A 85 -3.44 5.81 7.39
N GLU A 86 -4.49 6.63 7.59
CA GLU A 86 -4.69 7.42 8.82
C GLU A 86 -4.79 6.55 10.09
N ILE A 87 -5.30 5.31 9.97
CA ILE A 87 -5.40 4.35 11.09
C ILE A 87 -4.05 3.68 11.39
N ILE A 88 -3.27 3.39 10.36
CA ILE A 88 -2.03 2.60 10.46
C ILE A 88 -0.86 3.47 10.92
N GLY A 89 -0.77 4.71 10.45
CA GLY A 89 0.39 5.57 10.66
C GLY A 89 0.07 7.06 10.70
N ASP A 90 1.13 7.86 10.81
CA ASP A 90 1.00 9.31 10.83
C ASP A 90 0.68 9.85 9.43
N LYS A 91 -0.55 10.32 9.27
CA LYS A 91 -1.04 10.97 8.04
C LYS A 91 -0.13 12.10 7.58
N ALA A 92 0.33 12.95 8.50
CA ALA A 92 1.12 14.12 8.16
C ALA A 92 2.49 13.71 7.58
N GLU A 93 3.06 12.61 8.08
CA GLU A 93 4.31 12.06 7.54
C GLU A 93 4.10 11.49 6.13
N VAL A 94 2.98 10.79 5.87
CA VAL A 94 2.66 10.31 4.52
C VAL A 94 2.48 11.45 3.54
N GLU A 95 1.73 12.50 3.93
CA GLU A 95 1.55 13.69 3.10
C GLU A 95 2.90 14.35 2.79
N LYS A 96 3.73 14.59 3.80
CA LYS A 96 5.07 15.17 3.65
C LYS A 96 5.99 14.33 2.75
N LEU A 97 5.97 13.01 2.87
CA LEU A 97 6.80 12.11 2.05
C LEU A 97 6.37 12.05 0.59
N THR A 98 5.11 12.39 0.29
CA THR A 98 4.50 12.23 -1.03
C THR A 98 4.18 13.56 -1.72
N GLU A 99 4.30 14.67 -1.01
CA GLU A 99 4.06 16.01 -1.52
C GLU A 99 4.88 16.31 -2.78
N GLY A 100 4.20 16.80 -3.82
CA GLY A 100 4.82 17.18 -5.09
C GLY A 100 5.42 16.04 -5.91
N LYS A 101 5.22 14.77 -5.52
CA LYS A 101 5.74 13.60 -6.23
C LYS A 101 4.69 12.95 -7.12
N GLU A 102 5.14 12.42 -8.24
CA GLU A 102 4.37 11.47 -9.04
C GLU A 102 4.08 10.21 -8.22
N THR A 103 2.98 9.51 -8.56
CA THR A 103 2.47 8.38 -7.76
C THR A 103 3.54 7.31 -7.52
N GLU A 104 4.32 6.96 -8.54
CA GLU A 104 5.35 5.93 -8.42
C GLU A 104 6.51 6.37 -7.49
N ASP A 105 6.96 7.63 -7.60
CA ASP A 105 8.04 8.17 -6.77
C ASP A 105 7.60 8.40 -5.32
N ALA A 106 6.34 8.79 -5.12
CA ALA A 106 5.70 8.84 -3.82
C ALA A 106 5.68 7.46 -3.16
N VAL A 107 5.27 6.42 -3.90
CA VAL A 107 5.28 5.05 -3.39
C VAL A 107 6.71 4.58 -3.07
N LYS A 108 7.70 4.86 -3.93
CA LYS A 108 9.12 4.55 -3.65
C LYS A 108 9.60 5.21 -2.35
N ALA A 109 9.28 6.48 -2.13
CA ALA A 109 9.63 7.20 -0.89
C ALA A 109 8.98 6.55 0.34
N LEU A 110 7.71 6.16 0.25
CA LEU A 110 7.00 5.45 1.32
C LEU A 110 7.61 4.07 1.58
N ILE A 111 7.99 3.32 0.55
CA ILE A 111 8.67 2.02 0.71
C ILE A 111 10.01 2.21 1.43
N GLN A 112 10.81 3.21 1.06
CA GLN A 112 12.08 3.49 1.72
C GLN A 112 11.91 3.86 3.20
N HIS A 113 10.87 4.63 3.52
CA HIS A 113 10.58 5.06 4.90
C HIS A 113 10.00 3.92 5.74
N TYR A 114 8.86 3.34 5.32
CA TYR A 114 8.13 2.33 6.09
C TYR A 114 8.69 0.93 5.93
N GLY A 115 9.45 0.67 4.87
CA GLY A 115 10.10 -0.63 4.66
C GLY A 115 11.30 -0.86 5.57
N ASN A 116 11.97 0.22 5.98
CA ASN A 116 13.10 0.19 6.92
C ASN A 116 12.67 0.37 8.38
N PHE A 117 11.37 0.38 8.67
CA PHE A 117 10.88 0.63 10.03
C PHE A 117 11.37 -0.46 10.99
N LYS A 118 12.38 -0.12 11.78
CA LYS A 118 12.72 -0.82 13.02
C LYS A 118 11.77 -0.26 14.08
N ARG A 119 10.87 -1.12 14.58
CA ARG A 119 10.21 -0.88 15.87
C ARG A 119 11.36 -0.79 16.89
N ASN A 120 11.71 0.42 17.31
CA ASN A 120 12.45 0.64 18.54
C ASN A 120 11.49 0.41 19.72
#